data_AF-A0AA88GQI7-F1
#
_entry.id   AF-A0AA88GQI7-F1
#
_cell.length_a   1.000
_cell.length_b   1.000
_cell.length_c   1.000
_cell.angle_alpha   90.00
_cell.angle_beta   90.00
_cell.angle_gamma   90.00
#
_symmetry.space_group_name_H-M   'P 1'
#
loop_
_entity.id
_entity.type
_entity.pdbx_description
1 polymer ?
#
loop_
_entity_poly.entity_id
_entity_poly.type
_entity_poly.pdbx_seq_one_letter_code
_entity_poly.pdbx_strand_id
1 'polypeptide(L)'
;MTLSGIDAETKLAEFRFGSPLTCDRLMSEHKPTLTGYLEKKGRLKKNWKKRFFVLLQNYLFYFAKENGKLKGFLRIEECEIEREEEVGSKGLYVFHIKTMGRLLSLRVDNVEDREDWIKWIYENSRVLHE
;
A
#
# COMPACT_ATOMS: atom_id res chain seq x y z
N MET A 1 -10.44 26.45 5.90
CA MET A 1 -9.60 25.68 4.97
C MET A 1 -9.49 24.26 5.52
N THR A 2 -10.46 23.40 5.21
CA THR A 2 -10.50 22.03 5.74
C THR A 2 -9.44 21.21 5.01
N LEU A 3 -8.36 20.85 5.72
CA LEU A 3 -7.42 19.83 5.24
C LEU A 3 -8.26 18.59 4.92
N SER A 4 -8.16 18.08 3.70
CA SER A 4 -8.79 16.81 3.38
C SER A 4 -8.15 15.74 4.26
N GLY A 5 -8.87 14.68 4.65
CA GLY A 5 -8.27 13.61 5.48
C GLY A 5 -6.98 13.02 4.89
N ILE A 6 -6.81 13.13 3.57
CA ILE A 6 -5.62 12.73 2.83
C ILE A 6 -4.42 13.67 3.12
N ASP A 7 -4.66 14.96 3.34
CA ASP A 7 -3.60 15.95 3.62
C ASP A 7 -3.03 15.77 5.04
N ALA A 8 -3.87 15.38 6.01
CA ALA A 8 -3.43 15.11 7.37
C ALA A 8 -2.59 13.82 7.45
N GLU A 9 -3.03 12.75 6.79
CA GLU A 9 -2.24 11.52 6.67
C GLU A 9 -0.89 11.80 5.99
N THR A 10 -0.89 12.49 4.85
CA THR A 10 0.34 12.81 4.11
C THR A 10 1.33 13.61 4.97
N LYS A 11 0.85 14.60 5.73
CA LYS A 11 1.70 15.36 6.66
C LYS A 11 2.26 14.51 7.81
N LEU A 12 1.49 13.55 8.33
CA LEU A 12 1.98 12.62 9.36
C LEU A 12 3.10 11.73 8.81
N ALA A 13 2.95 11.25 7.57
CA ALA A 13 4.01 10.48 6.91
C ALA A 13 5.26 11.34 6.68
N GLU A 14 5.11 12.57 6.20
CA GLU A 14 6.24 13.50 6.04
C GLU A 14 6.90 13.86 7.38
N PHE A 15 6.15 13.97 8.47
CA PHE A 15 6.72 14.21 9.80
C PHE A 15 7.57 13.02 10.27
N ARG A 16 7.12 11.78 10.02
CA ARG A 16 7.82 10.55 10.46
C ARG A 16 9.00 10.17 9.56
N PHE A 17 8.86 10.32 8.26
CA PHE A 17 9.80 9.82 7.25
C PHE A 17 10.50 10.93 6.46
N GLY A 18 10.35 12.18 6.90
CA GLY A 18 10.96 13.34 6.27
C GLY A 18 10.12 13.95 5.14
N SER A 19 10.30 15.26 4.95
CA SER A 19 9.61 16.05 3.91
C SER A 19 10.62 16.57 2.86
N PRO A 20 10.29 16.54 1.56
CA PRO A 20 9.14 15.86 0.97
C PRO A 20 9.33 14.35 0.99
N LEU A 21 8.26 13.59 1.26
CA LEU A 21 8.30 12.13 1.22
C LEU A 21 8.17 11.64 -0.22
N THR A 22 9.29 11.61 -0.94
CA THR A 22 9.40 11.02 -2.27
C THR A 22 9.70 9.52 -2.17
N CYS A 23 9.36 8.78 -3.21
CA CYS A 23 9.66 7.35 -3.26
C CYS A 23 11.18 7.11 -3.26
N ASP A 24 11.93 7.87 -4.06
CA ASP A 24 13.40 7.80 -4.12
C ASP A 24 14.04 7.97 -2.74
N ARG A 25 13.58 8.96 -1.96
CA ARG A 25 14.06 9.20 -0.59
C ARG A 25 13.73 8.03 0.33
N LEU A 26 12.47 7.59 0.31
CA LEU A 26 12.01 6.47 1.14
C LEU A 26 12.82 5.20 0.84
N MET A 27 13.12 4.94 -0.43
CA MET A 27 13.91 3.79 -0.87
C MET A 27 15.42 3.97 -0.63
N SER A 28 15.94 5.19 -0.54
CA SER A 28 17.36 5.45 -0.25
C SER A 28 17.70 5.48 1.24
N GLU A 29 16.80 6.00 2.07
CA GLU A 29 17.02 6.17 3.51
C GLU A 29 16.62 4.92 4.31
N HIS A 30 15.80 4.04 3.71
CA HIS A 30 15.32 2.83 4.35
C HIS A 30 15.48 1.62 3.44
N LYS A 31 15.38 0.43 4.03
CA LYS A 31 15.34 -0.84 3.30
C LYS A 31 13.91 -1.38 3.29
N PRO A 32 13.13 -1.19 2.20
CA PRO A 32 11.81 -1.77 2.09
C PRO A 32 11.86 -3.31 2.15
N THR A 33 10.82 -3.91 2.71
CA THR A 33 10.61 -5.36 2.68
C THR A 33 10.23 -5.82 1.28
N LEU A 34 9.33 -5.08 0.63
CA LEU A 34 8.82 -5.40 -0.70
C LEU A 34 8.44 -4.12 -1.45
N THR A 35 8.72 -4.09 -2.75
CA THR A 35 8.34 -2.97 -3.64
C THR A 35 7.83 -3.52 -4.96
N GLY A 36 6.88 -2.83 -5.59
CA GLY A 36 6.39 -3.27 -6.89
C GLY A 36 5.13 -2.54 -7.34
N TYR A 37 4.75 -2.74 -8.60
CA TYR A 37 3.53 -2.17 -9.15
C TYR A 37 2.33 -3.06 -8.84
N LEU A 38 1.26 -2.46 -8.30
CA LEU A 38 -0.04 -3.10 -8.16
C LEU A 38 -1.14 -2.20 -8.73
N GLU A 39 -2.25 -2.80 -9.13
CA GLU A 39 -3.45 -2.04 -9.44
C GLU A 39 -4.33 -1.88 -8.21
N LYS A 40 -4.58 -0.63 -7.84
CA LYS A 40 -5.38 -0.27 -6.68
C LYS A 40 -6.78 0.18 -7.08
N LYS A 41 -7.81 -0.36 -6.41
CA LYS A 41 -9.19 0.14 -6.55
C LYS A 41 -9.36 1.50 -5.85
N GLY A 42 -9.98 2.44 -6.55
CA GLY A 42 -10.33 3.75 -6.02
C GLY A 42 -11.38 3.66 -4.90
N ARG A 43 -11.26 4.51 -3.86
CA ARG A 43 -12.20 4.52 -2.73
C ARG A 43 -13.60 4.98 -3.15
N LEU A 44 -13.66 6.13 -3.85
CA LEU A 44 -14.89 6.77 -4.31
C LEU A 44 -15.27 6.29 -5.73
N LYS A 45 -14.48 6.69 -6.72
CA LYS A 45 -14.64 6.28 -8.13
C LYS A 45 -13.95 4.93 -8.31
N LYS A 46 -14.67 3.80 -8.14
CA LYS A 46 -14.20 2.39 -8.05
C LYS A 46 -13.31 1.86 -9.21
N ASN A 47 -12.69 2.72 -9.99
CA ASN A 47 -11.71 2.44 -11.04
C ASN A 47 -10.40 1.92 -10.42
N TRP A 48 -9.74 1.03 -11.16
CA TRP A 48 -8.42 0.54 -10.84
C TRP A 48 -7.34 1.50 -11.37
N LYS A 49 -6.27 1.71 -10.59
CA LYS A 49 -5.14 2.55 -10.98
C LYS A 49 -3.82 1.86 -10.63
N LYS A 50 -2.92 1.76 -11.60
CA LYS A 50 -1.53 1.33 -11.36
C LYS A 50 -0.82 2.30 -10.41
N ARG A 51 -0.24 1.78 -9.35
CA ARG A 51 0.54 2.53 -8.34
C ARG A 51 1.77 1.72 -7.98
N PHE A 52 2.86 2.42 -7.67
CA PHE A 52 4.06 1.79 -7.14
C PHE A 52 3.93 1.69 -5.63
N PHE A 53 3.97 0.49 -5.08
CA PHE A 53 3.84 0.21 -3.66
C PHE A 53 5.20 -0.03 -3.04
N VAL A 54 5.33 0.43 -1.79
CA VAL A 54 6.52 0.22 -0.94
C VAL A 54 6.02 -0.25 0.41
N LEU A 55 6.33 -1.50 0.76
CA LEU A 55 6.14 -2.05 2.10
C LEU A 55 7.41 -1.80 2.91
N LEU A 56 7.28 -0.99 3.95
CA LEU A 56 8.37 -0.67 4.88
C LEU A 56 7.84 -0.83 6.30
N GLN A 57 8.37 -1.80 7.04
CA GLN A 57 7.87 -2.14 8.38
C GLN A 57 6.35 -2.38 8.31
N ASN A 58 5.59 -1.86 9.26
CA ASN A 58 4.13 -1.87 9.31
C ASN A 58 3.45 -0.77 8.45
N TYR A 59 4.17 -0.13 7.52
CA TYR A 59 3.63 0.87 6.61
C TYR A 59 3.63 0.37 5.15
N LEU A 60 2.48 0.48 4.51
CA LEU A 60 2.30 0.24 3.08
C LEU A 60 2.06 1.57 2.37
N PHE A 61 3.10 2.13 1.76
CA PHE A 61 3.04 3.36 0.96
C PHE A 61 2.67 3.06 -0.48
N TYR A 62 2.05 4.03 -1.15
CA TYR A 62 1.89 3.96 -2.60
C TYR A 62 2.03 5.31 -3.30
N PHE A 63 2.74 5.27 -4.41
CA PHE A 63 3.14 6.42 -5.22
C PHE A 63 2.48 6.37 -6.59
N ALA A 64 2.42 7.52 -7.26
CA ALA A 64 1.90 7.58 -8.62
C ALA A 64 2.67 6.66 -9.59
N LYS A 65 3.97 6.53 -9.37
CA LYS A 65 4.97 5.72 -10.08
C LYS A 65 6.21 5.59 -9.17
N GLU A 66 7.20 4.80 -9.58
CA GLU A 66 8.43 4.53 -8.82
C GLU A 66 9.17 5.79 -8.38
N ASN A 67 9.26 6.84 -9.21
CA ASN A 67 9.84 8.13 -8.80
C ASN A 67 8.75 9.21 -8.69
N GLY A 68 7.58 8.80 -8.20
CA GLY A 68 6.36 9.60 -8.17
C GLY A 68 6.13 10.27 -6.82
N LYS A 69 5.16 11.19 -6.81
CA LYS A 69 4.62 11.75 -5.55
C LYS A 69 3.83 10.71 -4.78
N LEU A 70 3.92 10.75 -3.45
CA LEU A 70 3.08 9.96 -2.57
C LEU A 70 1.60 10.22 -2.87
N LYS A 71 0.81 9.14 -2.91
CA LYS A 71 -0.66 9.20 -3.08
C LYS A 71 -1.41 8.69 -1.86
N GLY A 72 -0.67 8.22 -0.87
CA GLY A 72 -1.13 7.85 0.46
C GLY A 72 -0.38 6.63 0.96
N PHE A 73 -0.72 6.22 2.15
CA PHE A 73 -0.20 5.02 2.79
C PHE A 73 -1.29 4.37 3.63
N LEU A 74 -0.96 3.23 4.22
CA LEU A 74 -1.80 2.48 5.14
C LEU A 74 -0.87 1.92 6.24
N ARG A 75 -1.26 2.06 7.51
CA ARG A 75 -0.67 1.24 8.59
C ARG A 75 -1.35 -0.13 8.54
N ILE A 76 -0.55 -1.18 8.48
CA ILE A 76 -1.05 -2.56 8.32
C ILE A 76 -1.03 -3.35 9.62
N GLU A 77 -0.75 -2.70 10.76
CA GLU A 77 -0.85 -3.32 12.09
C GLU A 77 -2.22 -3.98 12.27
N GLU A 78 -2.19 -5.26 12.65
CA GLU A 78 -3.40 -6.06 12.90
C GLU A 78 -4.41 -6.06 11.74
N CYS A 79 -3.94 -5.87 10.49
CA CYS A 79 -4.84 -5.90 9.35
C CYS A 79 -5.41 -7.31 9.11
N GLU A 80 -6.62 -7.35 8.57
CA GLU A 80 -7.23 -8.55 8.01
C GLU A 80 -6.90 -8.59 6.50
N ILE A 81 -6.45 -9.74 6.01
CA ILE A 81 -6.20 -9.96 4.58
C ILE A 81 -7.18 -11.00 4.07
N GLU A 82 -7.86 -10.66 2.97
CA GLU A 82 -8.78 -11.54 2.26
C GLU A 82 -8.33 -11.67 0.81
N ARG A 83 -8.34 -12.88 0.26
CA ARG A 83 -8.00 -13.16 -1.14
C ARG A 83 -9.21 -13.69 -1.89
N GLU A 84 -9.35 -13.30 -3.16
CA GLU A 84 -10.33 -13.93 -4.04
C GLU A 84 -9.74 -15.25 -4.57
N GLU A 85 -10.46 -16.37 -4.38
CA GLU A 85 -10.01 -17.70 -4.83
C GLU A 85 -10.08 -17.82 -6.36
N GLU A 86 -11.12 -17.25 -6.96
CA GLU A 86 -11.25 -17.18 -8.41
C GLU A 86 -10.43 -16.04 -9.00
N VAL A 87 -9.94 -16.25 -10.22
CA VAL A 87 -9.26 -15.19 -10.96
C VAL A 87 -10.26 -14.09 -11.30
N GLY A 88 -9.95 -12.87 -10.89
CA GLY A 88 -10.82 -11.72 -11.11
C GLY A 88 -10.86 -11.26 -12.57
N SER A 89 -11.59 -10.16 -12.80
CA SER A 89 -11.73 -9.57 -14.14
C SER A 89 -10.38 -9.35 -14.83
N LYS A 90 -10.30 -9.68 -16.13
CA LYS A 90 -9.08 -9.57 -16.96
C LYS A 90 -7.95 -10.56 -16.62
N GLY A 91 -8.26 -11.65 -15.92
CA GLY A 91 -7.24 -12.65 -15.58
C GLY A 91 -6.30 -12.18 -14.46
N LEU A 92 -6.76 -11.26 -13.61
CA LEU A 92 -5.94 -10.66 -12.54
C LEU A 92 -6.32 -11.25 -11.18
N TYR A 93 -5.32 -11.52 -10.36
CA TYR A 93 -5.48 -12.06 -9.02
C TYR A 93 -5.71 -10.93 -8.01
N VAL A 94 -6.76 -11.05 -7.20
CA VAL A 94 -7.24 -9.98 -6.31
C VAL A 94 -7.04 -10.34 -4.85
N PHE A 95 -6.68 -9.35 -4.04
CA PHE A 95 -6.65 -9.44 -2.59
C PHE A 95 -7.03 -8.10 -1.94
N HIS A 96 -7.38 -8.15 -0.67
CA HIS A 96 -7.93 -7.05 0.10
C HIS A 96 -7.22 -6.94 1.43
N ILE A 97 -6.87 -5.72 1.80
CA ILE A 97 -6.31 -5.39 3.11
C ILE A 97 -7.33 -4.53 3.83
N LYS A 98 -7.83 -5.02 4.94
CA LYS A 98 -8.81 -4.35 5.79
C LYS A 98 -8.16 -3.94 7.10
N THR A 99 -8.36 -2.69 7.45
CA THR A 99 -7.92 -2.05 8.70
C THR A 99 -9.10 -1.31 9.30
N MET A 100 -8.99 -0.86 10.56
CA MET A 100 -10.10 -0.23 11.30
C MET A 100 -10.79 0.93 10.56
N GLY A 101 -10.08 1.67 9.70
CA GLY A 101 -10.66 2.81 8.96
C GLY A 101 -10.72 2.64 7.44
N ARG A 102 -10.19 1.55 6.89
CA ARG A 102 -9.88 1.50 5.44
C ARG A 102 -9.81 0.09 4.87
N LEU A 103 -10.47 -0.06 3.71
CA LEU A 103 -10.35 -1.21 2.82
C LEU A 103 -9.50 -0.83 1.60
N LEU A 104 -8.47 -1.62 1.33
CA LEU A 104 -7.58 -1.49 0.20
C LEU A 104 -7.66 -2.75 -0.67
N SER A 105 -8.39 -2.66 -1.79
CA SER A 105 -8.41 -3.73 -2.80
C SER A 105 -7.28 -3.55 -3.81
N LEU A 106 -6.50 -4.60 -4.02
CA LEU A 106 -5.33 -4.67 -4.88
C LEU A 106 -5.46 -5.84 -5.84
N ARG A 107 -4.88 -5.72 -7.02
CA ARG A 107 -4.78 -6.83 -7.98
C ARG A 107 -3.46 -6.82 -8.75
N VAL A 108 -3.05 -8.01 -9.18
CA VAL A 108 -1.80 -8.31 -9.87
C VAL A 108 -2.03 -9.36 -10.97
N ASP A 109 -1.09 -9.51 -11.89
CA ASP A 109 -1.21 -10.35 -13.08
C ASP A 109 -0.84 -11.83 -12.86
N ASN A 110 -0.09 -12.14 -11.81
CA ASN A 110 0.32 -13.50 -11.48
C ASN A 110 0.03 -13.85 -10.01
N VAL A 111 -0.11 -15.14 -9.74
CA VAL A 111 -0.51 -15.63 -8.41
C VAL A 111 0.65 -15.56 -7.44
N GLU A 112 1.87 -15.80 -7.92
CA GLU A 112 3.10 -15.77 -7.14
C GLU A 112 3.30 -14.40 -6.48
N ASP A 113 3.21 -13.31 -7.24
CA ASP A 113 3.28 -11.95 -6.74
C ASP A 113 2.15 -11.67 -5.74
N ARG A 114 0.93 -12.17 -5.98
CA ARG A 114 -0.17 -12.01 -5.02
C ARG A 114 0.21 -12.65 -3.69
N GLU A 115 0.65 -13.91 -3.71
CA GLU A 115 1.00 -14.64 -2.50
C GLU A 115 2.22 -14.01 -1.79
N ASP A 116 3.21 -13.51 -2.53
CA ASP A 116 4.34 -12.79 -1.96
C ASP A 116 3.91 -11.49 -1.27
N TRP A 117 3.05 -10.69 -1.90
CA TRP A 117 2.49 -9.49 -1.27
C TRP A 117 1.67 -9.84 -0.03
N ILE A 118 0.80 -10.86 -0.09
CA ILE A 118 0.00 -11.30 1.06
C ILE A 118 0.91 -11.74 2.20
N LYS A 119 1.92 -12.58 1.92
CA LYS A 119 2.87 -13.11 2.90
C LYS A 119 3.58 -11.98 3.63
N TRP A 120 4.23 -11.07 2.91
CA TRP A 120 5.03 -10.02 3.54
C TRP A 120 4.16 -8.98 4.26
N ILE A 121 2.97 -8.67 3.75
CA ILE A 121 2.03 -7.81 4.49
C ILE A 121 1.58 -8.50 5.78
N TYR A 122 1.27 -9.79 5.73
CA TYR A 122 0.87 -10.55 6.91
C TYR A 122 2.00 -10.58 7.95
N GLU A 123 3.22 -10.93 7.57
CA GLU A 123 4.38 -10.95 8.47
C GLU A 123 4.61 -9.58 9.12
N ASN A 124 4.62 -8.51 8.33
CA ASN A 124 4.83 -7.15 8.83
C ASN A 124 3.64 -6.59 9.64
N SER A 125 2.43 -7.14 9.50
CA SER A 125 1.25 -6.74 10.28
C SER A 125 1.29 -7.19 11.75
N ARG A 126 2.12 -8.19 12.06
CA ARG A 126 2.20 -8.85 13.37
C ARG A 126 3.41 -8.44 14.19
N VAL A 127 4.34 -7.71 13.60
CA VAL A 127 5.50 -7.16 14.32
C VAL A 127 5.03 -5.96 15.12
N LEU A 128 4.97 -6.11 16.44
CA LEU A 128 4.86 -4.99 17.36
C LEU A 128 6.21 -4.26 17.33
N HIS A 129 6.23 -3.07 16.74
CA HIS A 129 7.36 -2.18 16.88
C HIS A 129 7.17 -1.41 18.20
N GLU A 130 8.09 -1.61 19.14
CA GLU A 130 8.19 -0.90 20.43
C GLU A 130 8.43 0.61 20.27
#